data_AF-A0A968PXA6-F1
#
_entry.id   AF-A0A968PXA6-F1
#
_cell.length_a   1.000
_cell.length_b   1.000
_cell.length_c   1.000
_cell.angle_alpha   90.00
_cell.angle_beta   90.00
_cell.angle_gamma   90.00
#
_symmetry.space_group_name_H-M   'P 1'
#
loop_
_entity.id
_entity.type
_entity.pdbx_description
1 polymer ?
#
loop_
_entity_poly.entity_id
_entity_poly.type
_entity_poly.pdbx_seq_one_letter_code
_entity_poly.pdbx_strand_id
1 'polypeptide(L)'
;PATGRPIVAPSQDMVLGCYYLTAHNPEGQRGAGRYFASFDDVVMAYEQEQVTLHSQVWLRFEGDIEGDGAVGEDLVEEKVDESGSRLKIYPGRRVREDSEGNVLSQYVLTTPGRVIFNQAIHHSLAS
;
A
#
# COMPACT_ATOMS: atom_id res chain seq x y z
N PRO A 1 -34.35 -15.32 12.85
CA PRO A 1 -32.91 -14.95 12.86
C PRO A 1 -32.73 -13.44 12.66
N ALA A 2 -32.46 -12.70 13.74
CA ALA A 2 -32.43 -11.24 13.73
C ALA A 2 -30.99 -10.78 14.02
N THR A 3 -30.32 -10.24 12.99
CA THR A 3 -29.24 -9.20 13.02
C THR A 3 -28.25 -9.30 11.84
N GLY A 4 -28.17 -10.42 11.11
CA GLY A 4 -27.32 -10.55 9.90
C GLY A 4 -25.81 -10.48 10.15
N ARG A 5 -25.37 -10.49 11.42
CA ARG A 5 -23.95 -10.44 11.79
C ARG A 5 -23.32 -11.83 11.74
N PRO A 6 -22.02 -11.94 11.41
CA PRO A 6 -21.31 -13.21 11.41
C PRO A 6 -21.36 -13.89 12.78
N ILE A 7 -21.56 -15.21 12.80
CA ILE A 7 -21.56 -16.02 14.03
C ILE A 7 -20.13 -16.34 14.46
N VAL A 8 -19.19 -16.38 13.51
CA VAL A 8 -17.76 -16.62 13.77
C VAL A 8 -17.03 -15.28 13.75
N ALA A 9 -16.34 -14.98 14.84
CA ALA A 9 -15.49 -13.80 14.99
C ALA A 9 -14.03 -14.22 15.23
N PRO A 10 -13.04 -13.42 14.82
CA PRO A 10 -11.64 -13.70 15.11
C PRO A 10 -11.38 -13.69 16.63
N SER A 11 -10.42 -14.50 17.07
CA SER A 11 -9.95 -14.51 18.45
C SER A 11 -9.14 -13.25 18.77
N GLN A 12 -8.90 -13.00 20.05
CA GLN A 12 -8.09 -11.87 20.50
C GLN A 12 -6.71 -11.83 19.84
N ASP A 13 -6.04 -12.97 19.73
CA ASP A 13 -4.71 -13.06 19.12
C ASP A 13 -4.74 -12.78 17.62
N MET A 14 -5.79 -13.24 16.92
CA MET A 14 -5.97 -12.93 15.50
C MET A 14 -6.20 -11.43 15.30
N VAL A 15 -7.03 -10.81 16.14
CA VAL A 15 -7.28 -9.36 16.08
C VAL A 15 -6.00 -8.58 16.36
N LEU A 16 -5.24 -8.96 17.40
CA LEU A 16 -4.00 -8.30 17.77
C LEU A 16 -2.94 -8.45 16.68
N GLY A 17 -2.83 -9.62 16.05
CA GLY A 17 -1.91 -9.86 14.95
C GLY A 17 -2.21 -8.99 13.73
N CYS A 18 -3.48 -8.92 13.32
CA CYS A 18 -3.90 -8.06 12.20
C CYS A 18 -3.67 -6.57 12.51
N TYR A 19 -3.96 -6.15 13.74
CA TYR A 19 -3.67 -4.80 14.20
C TYR A 19 -2.17 -4.50 14.12
N TYR A 20 -1.32 -5.39 14.65
CA TYR A 20 0.12 -5.20 14.61
C TYR A 20 0.64 -5.05 13.18
N LEU A 21 0.22 -5.91 12.24
CA LEU A 21 0.63 -5.85 10.84
C LEU A 21 0.26 -4.52 10.14
N THR A 22 -0.82 -3.88 10.55
CA THR A 22 -1.40 -2.74 9.84
C THR A 22 -1.20 -1.39 10.53
N ALA A 23 -0.80 -1.42 11.81
CA ALA A 23 -0.58 -0.25 12.64
C ALA A 23 0.56 0.64 12.09
N HIS A 24 0.40 1.94 12.27
CA HIS A 24 1.47 2.90 12.01
C HIS A 24 2.45 2.90 13.18
N ASN A 25 3.74 2.66 12.90
CA ASN A 25 4.80 2.73 13.89
C ASN A 25 5.94 3.64 13.38
N PRO A 26 6.05 4.88 13.91
CA PRO A 26 7.10 5.83 13.50
C PRO A 26 8.53 5.36 13.76
N GLU A 27 8.75 4.40 14.66
CA GLU A 27 10.08 3.86 14.97
C GLU A 27 10.52 2.79 13.97
N GLY A 28 9.58 2.20 13.23
CA GLY A 28 9.80 1.10 12.29
C GLY A 28 10.37 1.53 10.92
N GLN A 29 11.21 2.56 10.83
CA GLN A 29 11.63 3.16 9.56
C GLN A 29 12.86 2.52 8.89
N ARG A 30 13.42 1.43 9.44
CA ARG A 30 14.59 0.77 8.84
C ARG A 30 14.24 0.22 7.46
N GLY A 31 14.80 0.83 6.41
CA GLY A 31 14.52 0.46 5.02
C GLY A 31 13.36 1.23 4.38
N ALA A 32 12.87 2.29 5.03
CA ALA A 32 11.82 3.15 4.49
C ALA A 32 12.23 3.90 3.22
N GLY A 33 11.23 4.37 2.47
CA GLY A 33 11.38 5.14 1.23
C GLY A 33 11.68 4.31 -0.02
N ARG A 34 11.87 2.99 0.13
CA ARG A 34 12.13 2.07 -0.98
C ARG A 34 10.94 1.93 -1.91
N TYR A 35 11.24 1.70 -3.19
CA TYR A 35 10.27 1.45 -4.26
C TYR A 35 10.28 -0.01 -4.64
N PHE A 36 9.09 -0.58 -4.79
CA PHE A 36 8.86 -1.96 -5.18
C PHE A 36 7.92 -2.01 -6.38
N ALA A 37 8.19 -2.93 -7.31
CA ALA A 37 7.39 -3.10 -8.51
C ALA A 37 6.20 -4.05 -8.29
N SER A 38 6.29 -4.94 -7.29
CA SER A 38 5.28 -5.94 -7.00
C SER A 38 5.14 -6.23 -5.50
N PHE A 39 4.07 -6.93 -5.12
CA PHE A 39 3.83 -7.40 -3.76
C PHE A 39 4.92 -8.37 -3.32
N ASP A 40 5.31 -9.30 -4.20
CA ASP A 40 6.34 -10.30 -3.91
C ASP A 40 7.71 -9.67 -3.64
N ASP A 41 8.07 -8.57 -4.33
CA ASP A 41 9.32 -7.86 -4.04
C ASP A 41 9.35 -7.28 -2.62
N VAL A 42 8.20 -6.83 -2.11
CA VAL A 42 8.08 -6.30 -0.75
C VAL A 42 8.24 -7.43 0.26
N VAL A 43 7.58 -8.57 0.04
CA VAL A 43 7.68 -9.75 0.91
C VAL A 43 9.10 -10.28 0.95
N MET A 44 9.73 -10.43 -0.22
CA MET A 44 11.12 -10.86 -0.34
C MET A 44 12.08 -9.91 0.38
N ALA A 45 11.89 -8.59 0.26
CA ALA A 45 12.71 -7.61 0.97
C ALA A 45 12.53 -7.67 2.50
N TYR A 46 11.33 -7.99 2.97
CA TYR A 46 11.05 -8.23 4.38
C TYR A 46 11.74 -9.51 4.88
N GLU A 47 11.63 -10.61 4.13
CA GLU A 47 12.30 -11.88 4.46
C GLU A 47 13.83 -11.76 4.50
N GLN A 48 14.39 -10.89 3.65
CA GLN A 48 15.82 -10.55 3.64
C GLN A 48 16.21 -9.49 4.68
N GLU A 49 15.29 -9.13 5.58
CA GLU A 49 15.48 -8.13 6.64
C GLU A 49 15.87 -6.72 6.14
N GLN A 50 15.63 -6.42 4.87
CA GLN A 50 15.98 -5.12 4.28
C GLN A 50 14.97 -4.03 4.63
N VAL A 51 13.74 -4.45 4.96
CA VAL A 51 12.65 -3.61 5.47
C VAL A 51 12.02 -4.28 6.68
N THR A 52 11.35 -3.51 7.53
CA THR A 52 10.55 -4.04 8.64
C THR A 52 9.06 -3.97 8.32
N LEU A 53 8.23 -4.66 9.10
CA LEU A 53 6.77 -4.67 8.93
C LEU A 53 6.14 -3.28 8.81
N HIS A 54 6.69 -2.29 9.49
CA HIS A 54 6.13 -0.93 9.55
C HIS A 54 6.94 0.10 8.74
N SER A 55 7.94 -0.35 7.98
CA SER A 55 8.70 0.54 7.10
C SER A 55 7.78 1.14 6.04
N GLN A 56 7.82 2.45 5.88
CA GLN A 56 7.07 3.11 4.82
C GLN A 56 7.72 2.83 3.46
N VAL A 57 6.99 2.21 2.55
CA VAL A 57 7.49 1.80 1.23
C VAL A 57 6.53 2.26 0.14
N TRP A 58 7.07 2.51 -1.05
CA TRP A 58 6.30 2.82 -2.26
C TRP A 58 6.10 1.55 -3.07
N LEU A 59 4.86 1.13 -3.26
CA LEU A 59 4.50 -0.05 -4.05
C LEU A 59 3.82 0.38 -5.34
N ARG A 60 4.30 -0.11 -6.49
CA ARG A 60 3.59 0.05 -7.76
C ARG A 60 2.28 -0.72 -7.69
N PHE A 61 1.19 -0.08 -8.12
CA PHE A 61 -0.14 -0.68 -8.09
C PHE A 61 -0.85 -0.37 -9.39
N GLU A 62 -1.61 -1.29 -9.97
CA GLU A 62 -2.27 -1.08 -11.27
C GLU A 62 -3.81 -1.04 -11.15
N GLY A 63 -4.34 -1.24 -9.95
CA GLY A 63 -5.78 -1.19 -9.69
C GLY A 63 -6.27 0.19 -9.20
N ASP A 64 -7.58 0.27 -9.02
CA ASP A 64 -8.21 1.39 -8.34
C ASP A 64 -7.84 1.39 -6.86
N ILE A 65 -7.42 2.55 -6.37
CA ILE A 65 -7.11 2.73 -4.96
C ILE A 65 -8.40 3.22 -4.31
N GLU A 66 -9.08 2.33 -3.58
CA GLU A 66 -10.16 2.74 -2.69
C GLU A 66 -9.55 3.55 -1.54
N GLY A 67 -9.75 4.87 -1.55
CA GLY A 67 -9.25 5.77 -0.53
C GLY A 67 -10.12 5.73 0.71
N ASP A 68 -9.56 5.34 1.86
CA ASP A 68 -10.26 5.43 3.15
C ASP A 68 -10.14 6.83 3.79
N GLY A 69 -10.00 7.88 2.97
CA GLY A 69 -9.89 9.30 3.40
C GLY A 69 -8.67 9.67 4.27
N ALA A 70 -7.87 8.70 4.71
CA ALA A 70 -6.73 8.92 5.61
C ALA A 70 -5.46 9.44 4.90
N VAL A 71 -5.43 9.37 3.57
CA VAL A 71 -4.33 9.84 2.74
C VAL A 71 -4.91 10.92 1.83
N GLY A 72 -4.54 12.18 2.07
CA GLY A 72 -5.15 13.33 1.40
C GLY A 72 -5.21 13.17 -0.12
N GLU A 73 -6.32 13.59 -0.70
CA GLU A 73 -6.58 13.47 -2.15
C GLU A 73 -6.10 14.70 -2.93
N ASP A 74 -5.68 15.74 -2.21
CA ASP A 74 -5.24 16.99 -2.79
C ASP A 74 -3.88 16.83 -3.49
N LEU A 75 -3.82 17.31 -4.74
CA LEU A 75 -2.58 17.40 -5.50
C LEU A 75 -1.62 18.36 -4.80
N VAL A 76 -0.47 17.86 -4.37
CA VAL A 76 0.57 18.65 -3.70
C VAL A 76 1.51 19.28 -4.71
N GLU A 77 1.92 18.51 -5.71
CA GLU A 77 2.90 18.95 -6.70
C GLU A 77 2.66 18.25 -8.04
N GLU A 78 2.83 18.98 -9.14
CA GLU A 78 2.83 18.45 -10.49
C GLU A 78 4.12 18.87 -11.20
N LYS A 79 4.84 17.90 -11.76
CA LYS A 79 6.07 18.10 -12.53
C LYS A 79 5.85 17.65 -13.96
N VAL A 80 6.35 18.44 -14.90
CA VAL A 80 6.30 18.11 -16.33
C VAL A 80 7.72 17.87 -16.81
N ASP A 81 7.96 16.67 -17.36
CA ASP A 81 9.23 16.30 -17.98
C ASP A 81 9.32 16.92 -19.40
N GLU A 82 10.54 17.03 -19.94
CA GLU A 82 10.77 17.53 -21.32
C GLU A 82 10.05 16.71 -22.40
N SER A 83 9.71 15.45 -22.10
CA SER A 83 8.92 14.56 -22.95
C SER A 83 7.41 14.82 -22.93
N GLY A 84 6.93 15.76 -22.11
CA GLY A 84 5.50 15.99 -21.88
C GLY A 84 4.85 15.01 -20.90
N SER A 85 5.62 14.11 -20.28
CA SER A 85 5.12 13.27 -19.18
C SER A 85 4.88 14.10 -17.91
N ARG A 86 3.79 13.83 -17.20
CA ARG A 86 3.40 14.53 -15.97
C ARG A 86 3.55 13.62 -14.76
N LEU A 87 4.26 14.05 -13.74
CA LEU A 87 4.32 13.39 -12.44
C LEU A 87 3.47 14.18 -11.45
N LYS A 88 2.33 13.59 -11.06
CA LYS A 88 1.43 14.11 -10.03
C LYS A 88 1.76 13.48 -8.68
N ILE A 89 1.95 14.32 -7.67
CA ILE A 89 2.31 13.92 -6.32
C ILE A 89 1.15 14.28 -5.38
N TYR A 90 0.62 13.25 -4.73
CA TYR A 90 -0.38 13.35 -3.69
C TYR A 90 0.24 12.87 -2.37
N PRO A 91 -0.35 13.19 -1.22
CA PRO A 91 -0.07 12.46 0.01
C PRO A 91 -0.19 10.96 -0.28
N GLY A 92 0.84 10.19 0.05
CA GLY A 92 0.85 8.73 -0.11
C GLY A 92 0.54 8.13 -1.50
N ARG A 93 0.45 8.93 -2.57
CA ARG A 93 0.25 8.44 -3.93
C ARG A 93 1.07 9.24 -4.93
N ARG A 94 1.67 8.56 -5.91
CA ARG A 94 2.40 9.19 -7.02
C ARG A 94 1.85 8.61 -8.31
N VAL A 95 1.51 9.46 -9.27
CA VAL A 95 0.97 9.04 -10.56
C VAL A 95 1.80 9.68 -11.66
N ARG A 96 2.31 8.86 -12.58
CA ARG A 96 2.97 9.33 -13.80
C ARG A 96 2.01 9.13 -14.96
N GLU A 97 1.77 10.19 -15.71
CA GLU A 97 0.93 10.20 -16.90
C GLU A 97 1.76 10.63 -18.11
N ASP A 98 1.33 10.22 -19.30
CA ASP A 98 1.84 10.75 -20.56
C ASP A 98 1.21 12.11 -20.92
N SER A 99 1.56 12.64 -22.09
CA SER A 99 1.01 13.89 -22.61
C SER A 99 -0.48 13.81 -22.95
N GLU A 100 -1.01 12.62 -23.19
CA GLU A 100 -2.42 12.37 -23.50
C GLU A 100 -3.27 12.17 -22.23
N GLY A 101 -2.63 11.97 -21.07
CA GLY A 101 -3.27 11.74 -19.78
C GLY A 101 -3.44 10.26 -19.43
N ASN A 102 -2.86 9.34 -20.20
CA ASN A 102 -2.85 7.92 -19.84
C ASN A 102 -1.88 7.69 -18.69
N VAL A 103 -2.29 6.92 -17.69
CA VAL A 103 -1.44 6.56 -16.55
C VAL A 103 -0.35 5.58 -17.01
N LEU A 104 0.90 6.02 -16.97
CA LEU A 104 2.08 5.22 -17.25
C LEU A 104 2.47 4.34 -16.05
N SER A 105 2.35 4.89 -14.84
CA SER A 105 2.56 4.16 -13.59
C SER A 105 1.94 4.89 -12.42
N GLN A 106 1.55 4.14 -11.38
CA GLN A 106 1.19 4.73 -10.09
C GLN A 106 1.84 3.94 -8.95
N TYR A 107 2.17 4.66 -7.88
CA TYR A 107 2.74 4.12 -6.66
C TYR A 107 1.92 4.57 -5.46
N VAL A 108 1.74 3.67 -4.50
CA VAL A 108 1.07 3.93 -3.22
C VAL A 108 2.05 3.78 -2.07
N LEU A 109 1.93 4.66 -1.08
CA LEU A 109 2.66 4.58 0.17
C LEU A 109 1.96 3.60 1.11
N THR A 110 2.68 2.56 1.50
CA THR A 110 2.15 1.50 2.37
C THR A 110 3.26 0.96 3.29
N THR A 111 3.00 -0.18 3.93
CA THR A 111 3.99 -0.91 4.75
C THR A 111 4.01 -2.39 4.37
N PRO A 112 5.14 -3.10 4.54
CA PRO A 112 5.21 -4.54 4.30
C PRO A 112 4.15 -5.34 5.05
N GLY A 113 3.82 -4.97 6.30
CA GLY A 113 2.77 -5.64 7.05
C GLY A 113 1.38 -5.51 6.40
N ARG A 114 1.03 -4.33 5.85
CA ARG A 114 -0.21 -4.15 5.07
C ARG A 114 -0.19 -4.94 3.77
N VAL A 115 0.96 -5.03 3.10
CA VAL A 115 1.12 -5.81 1.87
C VAL A 115 0.90 -7.29 2.15
N ILE A 116 1.54 -7.85 3.17
CA ILE A 116 1.40 -9.26 3.58
C ILE A 116 -0.05 -9.57 3.97
N PHE A 117 -0.69 -8.70 4.75
CA PHE A 117 -2.08 -8.86 5.14
C PHE A 117 -3.03 -8.90 3.93
N ASN A 118 -2.90 -7.93 3.02
CA ASN A 118 -3.74 -7.88 1.81
C ASN A 118 -3.48 -9.07 0.89
N GLN A 119 -2.22 -9.49 0.71
CA GLN A 119 -1.87 -10.66 -0.09
C GLN A 119 -2.52 -11.94 0.47
N ALA A 120 -2.51 -12.12 1.80
CA ALA A 120 -3.17 -13.26 2.43
C ALA A 120 -4.70 -13.27 2.19
N ILE A 121 -5.36 -12.10 2.24
CA ILE A 121 -6.80 -11.97 1.92
C ILE A 121 -7.05 -12.32 0.45
N HIS A 122 -6.28 -11.72 -0.48
CA HIS A 122 -6.45 -11.98 -1.91
C HIS A 122 -6.26 -13.45 -2.27
N HIS A 123 -5.23 -14.10 -1.72
CA HIS A 123 -5.02 -15.54 -1.92
C HIS A 123 -6.18 -16.37 -1.39
N SER A 124 -6.81 -15.96 -0.28
CA SER A 124 -7.94 -16.68 0.32
C SER A 124 -9.26 -16.48 -0.42
N LEU A 125 -9.42 -15.36 -1.14
CA LEU A 125 -10.60 -15.06 -1.95
C LEU A 125 -10.51 -15.63 -3.37
N ALA A 126 -9.28 -15.81 -3.87
CA ALA A 126 -9.01 -16.37 -5.19
C ALA A 126 -8.98 -17.92 -5.22
N SER A 127 -9.03 -18.57 -4.05
CA SER A 127 -9.11 -20.03 -3.87
C SER A 127 -10.54 -20.54 -3.73
#